data_AF-A0A5K0WRL7-F1
#
_entry.id   AF-A0A5K0WRL7-F1
#
_cell.length_a   1.000
_cell.length_b   1.000
_cell.length_c   1.000
_cell.angle_alpha   90.00
_cell.angle_beta   90.00
_cell.angle_gamma   90.00
#
_symmetry.space_group_name_H-M   'P 1'
#
loop_
_entity.id
_entity.type
_entity.pdbx_description
1 polymer ?
#
loop_
_entity_poly.entity_id
_entity_poly.type
_entity_poly.pdbx_seq_one_letter_code
_entity_poly.pdbx_strand_id
1 'polypeptide(L)'
;WSGIRTGLPLPSLWETGAQLVVYFLVEDYGNYWIHRWMHYWPWAYDKIHRVHHEFTAPLGFSASYAHWAEVLVLGLPTIAGPVIVPCHVLTLCAWIALRQMEAIETHSG
;
A
#
# COMPACT_ATOMS: atom_id res chain seq x y z
N TRP A 1 2.31 10.74 23.22
CA TRP A 1 1.28 9.80 22.73
C TRP A 1 1.62 9.50 21.27
N SER A 2 2.05 8.27 21.01
CA SER A 2 2.69 7.78 19.78
C SER A 2 1.74 6.85 19.05
N GLY A 3 0.79 7.41 18.31
CA GLY A 3 -0.26 6.67 17.63
C GLY A 3 -1.18 7.56 16.81
N ILE A 4 -2.20 6.95 16.22
CA ILE A 4 -3.16 7.66 15.38
C ILE A 4 -4.01 8.61 16.22
N ARG A 5 -4.02 9.88 15.83
CA ARG A 5 -4.81 10.93 16.50
C ARG A 5 -6.24 10.91 15.97
N THR A 6 -7.23 10.94 16.87
CA THR A 6 -8.66 10.89 16.50
C THR A 6 -9.45 12.13 16.91
N GLY A 7 -8.87 12.97 17.77
CA GLY A 7 -9.50 14.17 18.31
C GLY A 7 -9.06 15.45 17.61
N LEU A 8 -9.71 16.55 17.99
CA LEU A 8 -9.36 17.89 17.53
C LEU A 8 -7.99 18.35 18.11
N PRO A 9 -7.30 19.29 17.44
CA PRO A 9 -7.66 19.89 16.14
C PRO A 9 -7.45 18.93 14.97
N LEU A 10 -8.22 19.13 13.89
CA LEU A 10 -8.04 18.41 12.63
C LEU A 10 -6.65 18.69 12.04
N PRO A 11 -6.09 17.75 11.24
CA PRO A 11 -4.82 17.97 10.59
C PRO A 11 -4.96 19.13 9.60
N SER A 12 -3.94 19.98 9.52
CA SER A 12 -3.89 20.98 8.46
C SER A 12 -3.72 20.31 7.10
N LEU A 13 -4.10 21.02 6.02
CA LEU A 13 -3.86 20.54 4.66
C LEU A 13 -2.37 20.32 4.38
N TRP A 14 -1.50 21.19 4.94
CA TRP A 14 -0.05 21.05 4.83
C TRP A 14 0.46 19.78 5.54
N GLU A 15 0.02 19.54 6.77
CA GLU A 15 0.38 18.33 7.51
C GLU A 15 -0.05 17.07 6.74
N THR A 16 -1.29 17.05 6.27
CA THR A 16 -1.86 15.95 5.50
C THR A 16 -1.07 15.71 4.22
N GLY A 17 -0.79 16.78 3.45
CA GLY A 17 -0.03 16.69 2.20
C GLY A 17 1.40 16.17 2.43
N ALA A 18 2.10 16.70 3.43
CA ALA A 18 3.46 16.26 3.75
C ALA A 18 3.50 14.78 4.18
N GLN A 19 2.55 14.35 5.01
CA GLN A 19 2.42 12.95 5.43
C GLN A 19 2.14 12.03 4.24
N LEU A 20 1.19 12.39 3.37
CA LEU A 20 0.88 11.60 2.17
C LEU A 20 2.08 11.46 1.24
N VAL A 21 2.86 12.53 1.03
CA VAL A 21 4.11 12.45 0.24
C VAL A 21 5.09 11.43 0.84
N VAL A 22 5.30 11.46 2.17
CA VAL A 22 6.17 10.49 2.83
C VAL A 22 5.62 9.07 2.65
N TYR A 23 4.31 8.87 2.79
CA TYR A 23 3.70 7.55 2.68
C TYR A 23 3.81 6.99 1.27
N PHE A 24 3.57 7.81 0.24
CA PHE A 24 3.77 7.41 -1.15
C PHE A 24 5.22 7.01 -1.42
N LEU A 25 6.20 7.77 -0.92
CA LEU A 25 7.61 7.42 -1.12
C LEU A 25 8.01 6.11 -0.44
N VAL A 26 7.52 5.88 0.78
CA VAL A 26 7.79 4.63 1.52
C VAL A 26 7.09 3.44 0.87
N GLU A 27 5.82 3.61 0.49
CA GLU A 27 5.04 2.60 -0.20
C GLU A 27 5.66 2.24 -1.53
N ASP A 28 5.89 3.22 -2.42
CA ASP A 28 6.39 2.98 -3.77
C ASP A 28 7.73 2.23 -3.75
N TYR A 29 8.67 2.74 -2.95
CA TYR A 29 9.98 2.10 -2.82
C TYR A 29 9.89 0.69 -2.22
N GLY A 30 9.16 0.53 -1.11
CA GLY A 30 9.06 -0.75 -0.42
C GLY A 30 8.30 -1.80 -1.24
N ASN A 31 7.16 -1.40 -1.80
CA ASN A 31 6.31 -2.25 -2.63
C ASN A 31 7.07 -2.71 -3.87
N TYR A 32 7.73 -1.79 -4.59
CA TYR A 32 8.54 -2.12 -5.76
C TYR A 32 9.57 -3.21 -5.48
N TRP A 33 10.39 -3.06 -4.43
CA TRP A 33 11.46 -4.02 -4.16
C TRP A 33 10.96 -5.37 -3.67
N ILE A 34 9.93 -5.39 -2.83
CA ILE A 34 9.33 -6.62 -2.33
C ILE A 34 8.60 -7.36 -3.45
N HIS A 35 7.83 -6.63 -4.26
CA HIS A 35 7.14 -7.16 -5.43
C HIS A 35 8.13 -7.73 -6.45
N ARG A 36 9.20 -6.99 -6.76
CA ARG A 36 10.29 -7.47 -7.63
C ARG A 36 10.96 -8.71 -7.07
N TRP A 37 11.18 -8.79 -5.76
CA TRP A 37 11.73 -9.97 -5.11
C TRP A 37 10.79 -11.19 -5.25
N MET A 38 9.48 -11.00 -5.09
CA MET A 38 8.48 -12.05 -5.29
C MET A 38 8.45 -12.58 -6.73
N HIS A 39 8.71 -11.72 -7.71
CA HIS A 39 8.89 -12.13 -9.10
C HIS A 39 10.22 -12.85 -9.34
N TYR A 40 11.31 -12.42 -8.69
CA TYR A 40 12.65 -12.93 -8.95
C TYR A 40 12.91 -14.29 -8.28
N TRP A 41 12.43 -14.50 -7.05
CA TRP A 41 12.70 -15.71 -6.28
C TRP A 41 11.71 -16.82 -6.65
N PRO A 42 12.13 -17.95 -7.26
CA PRO A 42 11.20 -18.93 -7.85
C PRO A 42 10.16 -19.48 -6.86
N TRP A 43 10.57 -19.76 -5.63
CA TRP A 43 9.65 -20.26 -4.60
C TRP A 43 8.58 -19.22 -4.23
N ALA A 44 8.93 -17.93 -4.18
CA ALA A 44 8.00 -16.87 -3.82
C ALA A 44 7.02 -16.65 -4.96
N TYR A 45 7.51 -16.68 -6.19
CA TYR A 45 6.64 -16.64 -7.36
C TYR A 45 5.66 -17.82 -7.37
N ASP A 46 6.16 -19.05 -7.40
CA ASP A 46 5.33 -20.23 -7.63
C ASP A 46 4.31 -20.49 -6.52
N LYS A 47 4.66 -20.18 -5.26
CA LYS A 47 3.84 -20.47 -4.08
C LYS A 47 2.96 -19.32 -3.62
N ILE A 48 3.33 -18.09 -3.94
CA ILE A 48 2.65 -16.90 -3.42
C ILE A 48 2.18 -16.03 -4.59
N HIS A 49 3.13 -15.51 -5.38
CA HIS A 49 2.84 -14.43 -6.33
C HIS A 49 2.11 -14.86 -7.61
N ARG A 50 2.21 -16.14 -7.97
CA ARG A 50 1.55 -16.70 -9.16
C ARG A 50 0.02 -16.56 -9.09
N VAL A 51 -0.58 -16.55 -7.90
CA VAL A 51 -2.04 -16.33 -7.74
C VAL A 51 -2.44 -14.94 -8.22
N HIS A 52 -1.62 -13.92 -7.91
CA HIS A 52 -1.87 -12.56 -8.33
C HIS A 52 -1.81 -12.40 -9.86
N HIS A 53 -0.93 -13.15 -10.53
CA HIS A 53 -0.80 -13.19 -11.99
C HIS A 53 -1.71 -14.19 -12.69
N GLU A 54 -2.73 -14.74 -12.01
CA GLU A 54 -3.69 -15.65 -12.65
C GLU A 54 -4.52 -14.95 -13.74
N PHE A 55 -4.87 -13.69 -13.50
CA PHE A 55 -5.61 -12.86 -14.46
C PHE A 55 -4.66 -11.94 -15.21
N THR A 56 -4.43 -12.21 -16.49
CA THR A 56 -3.55 -11.40 -17.35
C THR A 56 -4.28 -10.25 -18.05
N ALA A 57 -5.61 -10.23 -17.99
CA ALA A 57 -6.40 -9.12 -18.53
C ALA A 57 -6.39 -7.94 -17.55
N PRO A 58 -6.29 -6.69 -18.02
CA PRO A 58 -6.35 -5.51 -17.17
C PRO A 58 -7.75 -5.40 -16.57
N LEU A 59 -7.87 -5.74 -15.29
CA LEU A 59 -9.11 -5.75 -14.53
C LEU A 59 -8.80 -5.11 -13.18
N GLY A 60 -9.29 -3.89 -12.92
CA GLY A 60 -9.04 -3.21 -11.64
C GLY A 60 -9.41 -4.05 -10.40
N PHE A 61 -10.41 -4.93 -10.51
CA PHE A 61 -10.78 -5.86 -9.44
C PHE A 61 -9.73 -6.95 -9.15
N SER A 62 -8.88 -7.31 -10.11
CA SER A 62 -7.79 -8.27 -9.88
C SER A 62 -6.67 -7.69 -9.01
N ALA A 63 -6.62 -6.36 -8.82
CA ALA A 63 -5.64 -5.71 -7.94
C ALA A 63 -5.67 -6.26 -6.50
N SER A 64 -6.84 -6.70 -6.02
CA SER A 64 -7.00 -7.30 -4.69
C SER A 64 -7.07 -8.84 -4.71
N TYR A 65 -6.95 -9.46 -5.89
CA TYR A 65 -6.88 -10.91 -6.02
C TYR A 65 -5.43 -11.36 -5.85
N ALA A 66 -5.09 -11.83 -4.65
CA ALA A 66 -3.75 -12.27 -4.33
C ALA A 66 -3.77 -13.35 -3.24
N HIS A 67 -2.66 -14.07 -3.11
CA HIS A 67 -2.47 -15.00 -2.00
C HIS A 67 -2.43 -14.24 -0.68
N TRP A 68 -3.04 -14.75 0.40
CA TRP A 68 -3.10 -14.04 1.69
C TRP A 68 -1.73 -13.62 2.23
N ALA A 69 -0.68 -14.43 2.00
CA ALA A 69 0.69 -14.09 2.40
C ALA A 69 1.25 -12.90 1.62
N GLU A 70 0.88 -12.76 0.35
CA GLU A 70 1.24 -11.60 -0.45
C GLU A 70 0.59 -10.33 0.10
N VAL A 71 -0.70 -10.40 0.43
CA VAL A 71 -1.44 -9.27 1.03
C VAL A 71 -0.76 -8.80 2.32
N LEU A 72 -0.29 -9.73 3.16
CA LEU A 72 0.43 -9.36 4.38
C LEU A 72 1.80 -8.75 4.09
N VAL A 73 2.57 -9.34 3.18
CA VAL A 73 3.95 -8.92 2.90
C VAL A 73 4.00 -7.61 2.12
N LEU A 74 3.17 -7.46 1.08
CA LEU A 74 3.03 -6.21 0.32
C LEU A 74 2.23 -5.14 1.08
N GLY A 75 1.52 -5.50 2.15
CA GLY A 75 0.91 -4.53 3.07
C GLY A 75 1.90 -3.89 4.05
N LEU A 76 3.12 -4.43 4.21
CA LEU A 76 4.11 -3.89 5.14
C LEU A 76 4.54 -2.45 4.77
N PRO A 77 4.88 -2.13 3.51
CA PRO A 77 5.18 -0.74 3.10
C PRO A 77 4.02 0.22 3.40
N THR A 78 2.77 -0.23 3.23
CA THR A 78 1.57 0.61 3.38
C THR A 78 1.37 1.07 4.82
N ILE A 79 1.77 0.22 5.77
CA ILE A 79 1.70 0.49 7.21
C ILE A 79 2.98 1.19 7.69
N ALA A 80 4.12 0.97 7.04
CA ALA A 80 5.41 1.53 7.47
C ALA A 80 5.41 3.06 7.49
N GLY A 81 4.84 3.72 6.47
CA GLY A 81 4.73 5.18 6.41
C GLY A 81 4.06 5.79 7.65
N PRO A 82 2.80 5.42 7.96
CA PRO A 82 2.10 5.87 9.17
C PRO A 82 2.75 5.47 10.50
N VAL A 83 3.56 4.40 10.54
CA VAL A 83 4.35 4.03 11.73
C VAL A 83 5.54 4.97 11.92
N ILE A 84 6.25 5.31 10.84
CA ILE A 84 7.41 6.21 10.86
C ILE A 84 6.97 7.65 11.16
N VAL A 85 5.87 8.10 10.52
CA VAL A 85 5.30 9.43 10.71
C VAL A 85 3.83 9.27 11.11
N PRO A 86 3.51 9.20 12.42
CA PRO A 86 2.13 9.09 12.89
C PRO A 86 1.25 10.27 12.46
N CYS A 87 -0.01 10.00 12.14
CA CYS A 87 -0.95 10.99 11.63
C CYS A 87 -2.32 10.99 12.33
N HIS A 88 -3.20 11.88 11.88
CA HIS A 88 -4.61 11.87 12.26
C HIS A 88 -5.38 10.78 11.49
N VAL A 89 -6.46 10.26 12.09
CA VAL A 89 -7.29 9.20 11.49
C VAL A 89 -7.85 9.58 10.12
N LEU A 90 -8.16 10.86 9.91
CA LEU A 90 -8.59 11.36 8.59
C LEU A 90 -7.47 11.27 7.55
N THR A 91 -6.23 11.60 7.90
CA THR A 91 -5.07 11.41 7.02
C THR A 91 -4.87 9.92 6.73
N LEU A 92 -5.01 9.05 7.73
CA LEU A 92 -4.92 7.61 7.52
C LEU A 92 -6.01 7.11 6.56
N CYS A 93 -7.26 7.51 6.75
CA CYS A 93 -8.36 7.14 5.84
C CYS A 93 -8.10 7.64 4.41
N ALA A 94 -7.61 8.87 4.26
CA ALA A 94 -7.22 9.42 2.96
C ALA A 94 -6.09 8.61 2.33
N TRP A 95 -5.06 8.25 3.11
CA TRP A 95 -3.94 7.41 2.68
C TRP A 95 -4.42 6.05 2.17
N ILE A 96 -5.23 5.34 2.96
CA ILE A 96 -5.75 4.03 2.57
C ILE A 96 -6.61 4.14 1.30
N ALA A 97 -7.47 5.14 1.19
CA ALA A 97 -8.29 5.34 -0.01
C ALA A 97 -7.43 5.60 -1.26
N LEU A 98 -6.45 6.51 -1.16
CA LEU A 98 -5.52 6.84 -2.23
C LEU A 98 -4.71 5.62 -2.66
N ARG A 99 -4.22 4.83 -1.71
CA ARG A 99 -3.45 3.62 -2.00
C ARG A 99 -4.28 2.60 -2.76
N GLN A 100 -5.51 2.34 -2.34
CA GLN A 100 -6.40 1.41 -3.04
C GLN A 100 -6.76 1.90 -4.45
N MET A 101 -6.94 3.21 -4.64
CA MET A 101 -7.18 3.78 -5.96
C MET A 101 -5.99 3.57 -6.90
N GLU A 102 -4.77 3.83 -6.44
CA GLU A 102 -3.54 3.62 -7.22
C GLU A 102 -3.30 2.13 -7.52
N ALA A 103 -3.60 1.22 -6.59
CA ALA A 103 -3.56 -0.22 -6.84
C ALA A 103 -4.52 -0.62 -7.97
N ILE A 104 -5.77 -0.12 -7.94
CA ILE A 104 -6.79 -0.40 -8.96
C ILE A 104 -6.37 0.17 -10.32
N GLU A 105 -5.86 1.41 -10.33
CA GLU A 105 -5.44 2.10 -11.56
C GLU A 105 -4.30 1.37 -12.25
N THR A 106 -3.29 0.90 -11.50
CA THR A 106 -2.18 0.08 -12.02
C THR A 106 -2.64 -1.21 -12.72
N HIS A 107 -3.80 -1.75 -12.35
CA HIS A 107 -4.38 -2.97 -12.93
C HIS A 107 -5.43 -2.71 -14.02
N SER A 108 -5.73 -1.45 -14.33
CA SER A 108 -6.83 -1.09 -15.24
C SER A 108 -6.42 -0.86 -16.71
N GLY A 109 -5.12 -0.92 -17.02
CA GLY A 109 -4.59 -0.87 -18.40
C GLY A 109 -4.34 0.54 -18.92
#